data_AF-F6XG40-F1
#
_entry.id   AF-F6XG40-F1
#
_cell.length_a   1.000
_cell.length_b   1.000
_cell.length_c   1.000
_cell.angle_alpha   90.00
_cell.angle_beta   90.00
_cell.angle_gamma   90.00
#
_symmetry.space_group_name_H-M   'P 1'
#
loop_
_entity.id
_entity.type
_entity.pdbx_description
1 polymer ?
#
loop_
_entity_poly.entity_id
_entity_poly.type
_entity_poly.pdbx_seq_one_letter_code
_entity_poly.pdbx_strand_id
1 'polypeptide(L)'
;MVSMVGLVVCCMFVPLVLGDWADTAVGYEHPVWNLTDNQPKDGSYQVRRYAPCHWVTTNVTAWTWDEAGGTGFKRLFAYINGDNNRGVKIDMTVPVVVKITSNPCVFCQNVYTVYFYIPQLYQANPPTPTDPSVKVKFLDKPWVEYARRFTGFAEGMDPFVETNQLWSDMERNGVNCTKIFDSYMYMASFDSPFKMFHRHNEVVDDQTDCPSRD
;
A
#
# COMPACT_ATOMS: atom_id res chain seq x y z
N MET A 1 61.91 -23.83 5.37
CA MET A 1 60.84 -24.63 4.73
C MET A 1 59.55 -24.22 5.42
N VAL A 2 58.64 -23.58 4.68
CA VAL A 2 57.41 -22.94 5.18
C VAL A 2 56.27 -23.96 5.18
N SER A 3 55.48 -24.05 6.25
CA SER A 3 54.08 -24.53 6.20
C SER A 3 53.38 -24.29 7.55
N MET A 4 52.55 -23.26 7.62
CA MET A 4 51.08 -23.30 7.58
C MET A 4 50.43 -23.57 8.95
N VAL A 5 50.18 -22.47 9.67
CA VAL A 5 49.18 -22.39 10.74
C VAL A 5 47.81 -22.41 10.07
N GLY A 6 47.05 -23.48 10.28
CA GLY A 6 45.69 -23.63 9.78
C GLY A 6 44.74 -22.70 10.51
N LEU A 7 44.26 -21.68 9.81
CA LEU A 7 43.21 -20.78 10.28
C LEU A 7 41.87 -21.48 10.04
N VAL A 8 41.29 -22.05 11.09
CA VAL A 8 39.92 -22.58 11.06
C VAL A 8 38.98 -21.37 11.01
N VAL A 9 38.62 -20.96 9.79
CA VAL A 9 37.49 -20.05 9.57
C VAL A 9 36.24 -20.85 9.86
N CYS A 10 35.75 -20.76 11.10
CA CYS A 10 34.42 -21.21 11.45
C CYS A 10 33.44 -20.30 10.71
N CYS A 11 33.03 -20.71 9.50
CA CYS A 11 31.92 -20.13 8.78
C CYS A 11 30.66 -20.32 9.63
N MET A 12 30.39 -19.37 10.51
CA MET A 12 29.04 -19.20 11.04
C MET A 12 28.18 -18.89 9.83
N PHE A 13 27.42 -19.90 9.39
CA PHE A 13 26.21 -19.70 8.61
C PHE A 13 25.32 -18.78 9.45
N VAL A 14 25.45 -17.48 9.24
CA VAL A 14 24.40 -16.55 9.56
C VAL A 14 23.31 -16.89 8.54
N PRO A 15 22.15 -17.42 8.94
CA PRO A 15 21.06 -17.57 8.00
C PRO A 15 20.82 -16.18 7.41
N LEU A 16 20.81 -16.09 6.08
CA LEU A 16 20.36 -14.92 5.36
C LEU A 16 18.99 -14.58 5.95
N VAL A 17 18.92 -13.55 6.80
CA VAL A 17 17.65 -13.03 7.28
C VAL A 17 17.01 -12.41 6.04
N LEU A 18 16.12 -13.19 5.43
CA LEU A 18 15.31 -12.81 4.29
C LEU A 18 14.49 -11.58 4.70
N GLY A 19 14.92 -10.42 4.20
CA GLY A 19 14.19 -9.15 4.23
C GLY A 19 13.73 -8.72 5.60
N ASP A 20 14.47 -7.83 6.26
CA ASP A 20 13.92 -7.04 7.36
C ASP A 20 12.78 -6.15 6.80
N TRP A 21 11.54 -6.66 6.88
CA TRP A 21 10.30 -5.91 6.73
C TRP A 21 10.06 -4.94 7.90
N ALA A 22 11.11 -4.63 8.68
CA ALA A 22 11.03 -3.73 9.82
C ALA A 22 10.43 -2.39 9.36
N ASP A 23 9.32 -2.03 10.00
CA ASP A 23 8.47 -0.86 9.73
C ASP A 23 9.28 0.37 9.32
N THR A 24 9.40 0.60 8.01
CA THR A 24 10.06 1.80 7.49
C THR A 24 9.17 3.05 7.55
N ALA A 25 7.95 2.93 8.10
CA ALA A 25 7.10 4.04 8.49
C ALA A 25 7.59 4.70 9.80
N VAL A 26 8.85 5.13 9.84
CA VAL A 26 9.40 5.76 11.06
C VAL A 26 8.70 7.11 11.28
N GLY A 27 7.74 7.12 12.20
CA GLY A 27 7.15 8.34 12.79
C GLY A 27 5.76 8.76 12.32
N TYR A 28 5.15 8.08 11.34
CA TYR A 28 3.77 8.35 10.93
C TYR A 28 2.82 7.25 11.42
N GLU A 29 1.63 7.63 11.90
CA GLU A 29 0.60 6.66 12.22
C GLU A 29 0.13 5.95 10.94
N HIS A 30 -0.20 4.67 11.05
CA HIS A 30 -0.69 3.84 9.97
C HIS A 30 -1.89 3.00 10.42
N PRO A 31 -2.73 2.50 9.49
CA PRO A 31 -3.78 1.56 9.83
C PRO A 31 -3.20 0.35 10.58
N VAL A 32 -3.94 -0.19 11.54
CA VAL A 32 -3.49 -1.36 12.31
C VAL A 32 -3.81 -2.64 11.54
N TRP A 33 -2.81 -3.51 11.37
CA TRP A 33 -2.98 -4.85 10.81
C TRP A 33 -2.28 -5.91 11.64
N ASN A 34 -2.75 -7.15 11.50
CA ASN A 34 -2.07 -8.35 11.98
C ASN A 34 -1.64 -9.21 10.79
N LEU A 35 -0.48 -9.86 10.88
CA LEU A 35 -0.10 -10.89 9.91
C LEU A 35 -1.03 -12.09 10.05
N THR A 36 -1.44 -12.67 8.92
CA THR A 36 -2.24 -13.91 8.91
C THR A 36 -1.35 -15.15 8.91
N ASP A 37 -1.91 -16.32 9.23
CA ASP A 37 -1.19 -17.60 9.17
C ASP A 37 -0.86 -18.06 7.73
N ASN A 38 -1.49 -17.44 6.72
CA ASN A 38 -1.33 -17.78 5.31
C ASN A 38 -0.12 -17.07 4.66
N GLN A 39 0.94 -16.75 5.41
CA GLN A 39 2.13 -16.12 4.82
C GLN A 39 2.78 -17.04 3.77
N PRO A 40 3.30 -16.49 2.67
CA PRO A 40 4.06 -17.27 1.71
C PRO A 40 5.41 -17.66 2.33
N LYS A 41 5.82 -18.92 2.12
CA LYS A 41 7.07 -19.46 2.70
C LYS A 41 8.33 -18.83 2.13
N ASP A 42 8.26 -18.32 0.90
CA ASP A 42 9.36 -17.66 0.21
C ASP A 42 9.49 -16.17 0.57
N GLY A 43 8.55 -15.62 1.34
CA GLY A 43 8.55 -14.20 1.73
C GLY A 43 8.29 -13.22 0.57
N SER A 44 7.72 -13.69 -0.55
CA SER A 44 7.52 -12.86 -1.75
C SER A 44 6.53 -11.70 -1.55
N TYR A 45 5.64 -11.81 -0.58
CA TYR A 45 4.65 -10.81 -0.16
C TYR A 45 4.26 -11.05 1.31
N GLN A 46 3.51 -10.12 1.89
CA GLN A 46 2.86 -10.29 3.19
C GLN A 46 1.36 -10.40 3.06
N VAL A 47 0.74 -11.23 3.91
CA VAL A 47 -0.72 -11.31 4.02
C VAL A 47 -1.16 -10.64 5.32
N ARG A 48 -1.84 -9.51 5.21
CA ARG A 48 -2.21 -8.64 6.34
C ARG A 48 -3.72 -8.63 6.51
N ARG A 49 -4.20 -8.70 7.74
CA ARG A 49 -5.61 -8.50 8.10
C ARG A 49 -5.78 -7.18 8.80
N TYR A 50 -6.60 -6.30 8.25
CA TYR A 50 -6.88 -4.98 8.78
C TYR A 50 -8.18 -4.93 9.56
N ALA A 51 -8.20 -4.08 10.59
CA ALA A 51 -9.42 -3.77 11.33
C ALA A 51 -10.26 -2.69 10.60
N PRO A 52 -11.59 -2.67 10.79
CA PRO A 52 -12.44 -1.61 10.27
C PRO A 52 -11.95 -0.22 10.68
N CYS A 53 -11.87 0.71 9.74
CA CYS A 53 -11.42 2.07 10.01
C CYS A 53 -11.90 3.07 8.97
N HIS A 54 -11.84 4.36 9.32
CA HIS A 54 -12.14 5.47 8.45
C HIS A 54 -10.92 5.88 7.64
N TRP A 55 -11.16 6.16 6.37
CA TRP A 55 -10.25 6.81 5.44
C TRP A 55 -10.91 8.05 4.89
N VAL A 56 -10.11 9.06 4.52
CA VAL A 56 -10.59 10.16 3.69
C VAL A 56 -10.15 9.91 2.25
N THR A 57 -11.05 10.16 1.30
CA THR A 57 -10.85 9.76 -0.08
C THR A 57 -11.39 10.78 -1.09
N THR A 58 -10.82 10.78 -2.29
CA THR A 58 -11.28 11.58 -3.42
C THR A 58 -11.10 10.82 -4.73
N ASN A 59 -12.03 11.01 -5.66
CA ASN A 59 -11.91 10.50 -7.02
C ASN A 59 -11.28 11.55 -7.92
N VAL A 60 -10.37 11.12 -8.79
CA VAL A 60 -9.70 11.96 -9.78
C VAL A 60 -9.81 11.30 -11.15
N THR A 61 -10.35 12.03 -12.11
CA THR A 61 -10.31 11.63 -13.52
C THR A 61 -9.05 12.21 -14.15
N ALA A 62 -8.13 11.35 -14.59
CA ALA A 62 -6.81 11.74 -15.07
C ALA A 62 -6.30 10.79 -16.16
N TRP A 63 -5.28 11.23 -16.91
CA TRP A 63 -4.63 10.39 -17.93
C TRP A 63 -3.64 9.44 -17.30
N THR A 64 -2.86 9.94 -16.34
CA THR A 64 -1.77 9.19 -15.74
C THR A 64 -1.98 8.98 -14.25
N TRP A 65 -1.31 7.95 -13.76
CA TRP A 65 -1.20 7.62 -12.35
C TRP A 65 -0.67 8.79 -11.52
N ASP A 66 0.41 9.42 -11.99
CA ASP A 66 1.10 10.50 -11.27
C ASP A 66 0.24 11.77 -11.17
N GLU A 67 -0.48 12.10 -12.26
CA GLU A 67 -1.42 13.22 -12.29
C GLU A 67 -2.54 13.02 -11.26
N ALA A 68 -3.10 11.80 -11.24
CA ALA A 68 -4.15 11.41 -10.32
C ALA A 68 -3.70 11.46 -8.86
N GLY A 69 -2.54 10.84 -8.58
CA GLY A 69 -1.93 10.81 -7.25
C GLY A 69 -1.63 12.21 -6.72
N GLY A 70 -1.00 13.06 -7.54
CA GLY A 70 -0.68 14.43 -7.15
C GLY A 70 -1.92 15.31 -6.91
N THR A 71 -2.95 15.19 -7.77
CA THR A 71 -4.20 15.93 -7.61
C THR A 71 -4.98 15.47 -6.38
N GLY A 72 -5.12 14.16 -6.20
CA GLY A 72 -5.82 13.59 -5.05
C GLY A 72 -5.10 13.89 -3.75
N PHE A 73 -3.77 13.78 -3.72
CA PHE A 73 -2.95 14.17 -2.57
C PHE A 73 -3.21 15.61 -2.16
N LYS A 74 -3.22 16.57 -3.09
CA LYS A 74 -3.46 17.99 -2.77
C LYS A 74 -4.84 18.22 -2.13
N ARG A 75 -5.88 17.56 -2.62
CA ARG A 75 -7.24 17.65 -2.05
C ARG A 75 -7.30 17.08 -0.64
N LEU A 76 -6.76 15.88 -0.44
CA LEU A 76 -6.75 15.24 0.89
C LEU A 76 -5.81 15.97 1.86
N PHE A 77 -4.73 16.57 1.37
CA PHE A 77 -3.84 17.41 2.14
C PHE A 77 -4.54 18.68 2.63
N ALA A 78 -5.37 19.32 1.79
CA ALA A 78 -6.18 20.46 2.21
C ALA A 78 -7.14 20.07 3.36
N TYR A 79 -7.80 18.92 3.26
CA TYR A 79 -8.67 18.39 4.31
C TYR A 79 -7.95 18.25 5.66
N ILE A 80 -6.79 17.59 5.69
CA ILE A 80 -6.01 17.44 6.94
C ILE A 80 -5.37 18.75 7.39
N ASN A 81 -5.21 19.76 6.52
CA ASN A 81 -4.68 21.07 6.87
C ASN A 81 -5.76 22.09 7.28
N GLY A 82 -7.00 21.65 7.51
CA GLY A 82 -8.07 22.48 8.07
C GLY A 82 -9.26 22.72 7.14
N ASP A 83 -9.26 22.19 5.91
CA ASP A 83 -10.43 22.23 5.02
C ASP A 83 -11.44 21.13 5.40
N ASN A 84 -11.96 21.28 6.62
CA ASN A 84 -13.00 20.45 7.20
C ASN A 84 -13.90 21.32 8.08
N ASN A 85 -15.09 20.81 8.39
CA ASN A 85 -16.13 21.56 9.12
C ASN A 85 -15.71 22.05 10.52
N ARG A 86 -14.65 21.50 11.10
CA ARG A 86 -14.10 21.92 12.40
C ARG A 86 -12.87 22.81 12.29
N GLY A 87 -12.32 23.03 11.09
CA GLY A 87 -11.10 23.81 10.89
C GLY A 87 -9.85 23.19 11.54
N VAL A 88 -9.90 21.91 11.92
CA VAL A 88 -8.82 21.27 12.68
C VAL A 88 -7.73 20.78 11.76
N LYS A 89 -6.48 20.88 12.21
CA LYS A 89 -5.35 20.22 11.56
C LYS A 89 -5.26 18.77 12.08
N ILE A 90 -5.16 17.85 11.15
CA ILE A 90 -5.06 16.41 11.38
C ILE A 90 -3.64 16.00 11.00
N ASP A 91 -3.01 15.18 11.84
CA ASP A 91 -1.67 14.69 11.55
C ASP A 91 -1.66 13.81 10.30
N MET A 92 -0.59 13.93 9.52
CA MET A 92 -0.38 13.07 8.35
C MET A 92 -0.19 11.63 8.80
N THR A 93 -0.66 10.70 7.97
CA THR A 93 -0.55 9.26 8.18
C THR A 93 0.03 8.60 6.95
N VAL A 94 0.36 7.31 7.07
CA VAL A 94 0.82 6.48 5.96
C VAL A 94 0.01 5.18 5.95
N PRO A 95 -0.08 4.48 4.80
CA PRO A 95 0.33 4.93 3.48
C PRO A 95 -0.66 5.92 2.84
N VAL A 96 -0.18 6.65 1.84
CA VAL A 96 -1.06 7.23 0.81
C VAL A 96 -1.39 6.12 -0.18
N VAL A 97 -2.68 5.82 -0.35
CA VAL A 97 -3.12 4.77 -1.26
C VAL A 97 -3.73 5.39 -2.51
N VAL A 98 -3.36 4.88 -3.68
CA VAL A 98 -4.01 5.19 -4.95
C VAL A 98 -4.57 3.90 -5.53
N LYS A 99 -5.81 3.96 -5.99
CA LYS A 99 -6.58 2.85 -6.56
C LYS A 99 -6.95 3.15 -8.01
N ILE A 100 -6.85 2.15 -8.88
CA ILE A 100 -7.38 2.17 -10.25
C ILE A 100 -7.97 0.80 -10.62
N THR A 101 -8.81 0.74 -11.65
CA THR A 101 -9.18 -0.52 -12.31
C THR A 101 -7.94 -1.26 -12.84
N SER A 102 -7.92 -2.59 -12.76
CA SER A 102 -6.84 -3.43 -13.29
C SER A 102 -6.68 -3.37 -14.82
N ASN A 103 -7.73 -2.95 -15.53
CA ASN A 103 -7.71 -2.78 -16.98
C ASN A 103 -8.01 -1.32 -17.36
N PRO A 104 -7.05 -0.40 -17.17
CA PRO A 104 -7.25 1.00 -17.48
C PRO A 104 -7.32 1.24 -18.99
N CYS A 105 -8.15 2.20 -19.38
CA CYS A 105 -8.21 2.68 -20.75
C CYS A 105 -6.91 3.42 -21.10
N VAL A 106 -6.15 2.92 -22.07
CA VAL A 106 -4.89 3.55 -22.50
C VAL A 106 -5.09 4.76 -23.42
N PHE A 107 -6.30 4.94 -23.95
CA PHE A 107 -6.65 6.01 -24.90
C PHE A 107 -7.63 7.03 -24.34
N CYS A 108 -7.97 6.95 -23.05
CA CYS A 108 -8.90 7.86 -22.40
C CYS A 108 -8.55 8.04 -20.92
N GLN A 109 -9.17 9.04 -20.29
CA GLN A 109 -8.97 9.28 -18.87
C GLN A 109 -9.59 8.14 -18.05
N ASN A 110 -8.92 7.78 -16.96
CA ASN A 110 -9.39 6.79 -16.01
C ASN A 110 -9.79 7.48 -14.70
N VAL A 111 -10.65 6.81 -13.92
CA VAL A 111 -11.00 7.25 -12.58
C VAL A 111 -10.08 6.55 -11.58
N TYR A 112 -9.30 7.36 -10.88
CA TYR A 112 -8.46 6.95 -9.78
C TYR A 112 -9.13 7.35 -8.47
N THR A 113 -8.87 6.59 -7.41
CA THR A 113 -9.31 6.95 -6.06
C THR A 113 -8.11 7.03 -5.14
N VAL A 114 -7.91 8.18 -4.50
CA VAL A 114 -6.82 8.39 -3.55
C VAL A 114 -7.37 8.30 -2.13
N TYR A 115 -6.60 7.74 -1.20
CA TYR A 115 -6.99 7.56 0.20
C TYR A 115 -5.87 8.00 1.15
N PHE A 116 -6.24 8.69 2.23
CA PHE A 116 -5.42 8.90 3.43
C PHE A 116 -6.10 8.21 4.62
N TYR A 117 -5.29 7.54 5.43
CA TYR A 117 -5.75 6.96 6.68
C TYR A 117 -6.07 8.09 7.67
N ILE A 118 -7.19 7.99 8.39
CA ILE A 118 -7.52 8.97 9.43
C ILE A 118 -6.84 8.51 10.73
N PRO A 119 -6.07 9.34 11.43
CA PRO A 119 -5.38 8.90 12.64
C PRO A 119 -6.36 8.58 13.77
N GLN A 120 -5.91 7.77 14.72
CA GLN A 120 -6.71 7.14 15.78
C GLN A 120 -7.48 8.17 16.60
N LEU A 121 -6.90 9.36 16.81
CA LEU A 121 -7.54 10.49 17.49
C LEU A 121 -8.88 10.89 16.87
N TYR A 122 -9.04 10.72 15.56
CA TYR A 122 -10.25 11.10 14.81
C TYR A 122 -11.04 9.90 14.29
N GLN A 123 -10.55 8.67 14.45
CA GLN A 123 -11.20 7.46 13.93
C GLN A 123 -12.66 7.28 14.38
N ALA A 124 -13.00 7.66 15.62
CA ALA A 124 -14.37 7.54 16.12
C ALA A 124 -15.34 8.60 15.57
N ASN A 125 -14.83 9.78 15.22
CA ASN A 125 -15.62 10.90 14.70
C ASN A 125 -14.76 11.79 13.79
N PRO A 126 -14.55 11.40 12.52
CA PRO A 126 -13.74 12.17 11.58
C PRO A 126 -14.36 13.53 11.27
N PRO A 127 -13.58 14.63 11.16
CA PRO A 127 -14.12 15.90 10.67
C PRO A 127 -14.76 15.73 9.29
N THR A 128 -15.91 16.37 9.05
CA THR A 128 -16.58 16.30 7.75
C THR A 128 -15.82 17.19 6.76
N PRO A 129 -15.45 16.70 5.56
CA PRO A 129 -14.84 17.53 4.53
C PRO A 129 -15.77 18.66 4.08
N THR A 130 -15.20 19.81 3.76
CA THR A 130 -15.91 20.97 3.17
C THR A 130 -15.85 20.98 1.65
N ASP A 131 -14.82 20.38 1.05
CA ASP A 131 -14.73 20.13 -0.39
C ASP A 131 -15.67 18.97 -0.80
N PRO A 132 -16.64 19.18 -1.71
CA PRO A 132 -17.59 18.15 -2.14
C PRO A 132 -16.94 16.98 -2.92
N SER A 133 -15.70 17.15 -3.40
CA SER A 133 -14.93 16.10 -4.07
C SER A 133 -14.20 15.18 -3.08
N VAL A 134 -14.21 15.51 -1.78
CA VAL A 134 -13.57 14.75 -0.70
C VAL A 134 -14.65 14.10 0.16
N LYS A 135 -14.44 12.83 0.52
CA LYS A 135 -15.40 12.03 1.29
C LYS A 135 -14.70 11.26 2.39
N VAL A 136 -15.35 11.12 3.53
CA VAL A 136 -14.96 10.13 4.54
C VAL A 136 -15.62 8.80 4.17
N LYS A 137 -14.83 7.73 4.14
CA LYS A 137 -15.27 6.36 3.85
C LYS A 137 -14.93 5.48 5.04
N PHE A 138 -15.93 4.81 5.60
CA PHE A 138 -15.71 3.76 6.58
C PHE A 138 -15.58 2.41 5.86
N LEU A 139 -14.45 1.74 6.04
CA LEU A 139 -14.30 0.34 5.65
C LEU A 139 -14.79 -0.50 6.82
N ASP A 140 -16.05 -0.93 6.75
CA ASP A 140 -16.83 -1.45 7.89
C ASP A 140 -16.56 -2.91 8.23
N LYS A 141 -15.96 -3.65 7.30
CA LYS A 141 -15.58 -5.05 7.46
C LYS A 141 -14.06 -5.18 7.54
N PRO A 142 -13.53 -6.05 8.40
CA PRO A 142 -12.13 -6.45 8.31
C PRO A 142 -11.84 -6.98 6.92
N TRP A 143 -10.70 -6.60 6.34
CA TRP A 143 -10.28 -7.06 5.02
C TRP A 143 -8.89 -7.68 5.10
N VAL A 144 -8.57 -8.52 4.11
CA VAL A 144 -7.28 -9.17 3.97
C VAL A 144 -6.60 -8.59 2.74
N GLU A 145 -5.35 -8.21 2.89
CA GLU A 145 -4.53 -7.66 1.82
C GLU A 145 -3.28 -8.52 1.59
N TYR A 146 -2.88 -8.62 0.34
CA TYR A 146 -1.63 -9.20 -0.11
C TYR A 146 -0.74 -8.06 -0.53
N ALA A 147 0.32 -7.79 0.22
CA ALA A 147 1.18 -6.63 0.03
C ALA A 147 2.56 -7.08 -0.45
N ARG A 148 2.95 -6.63 -1.65
CA ARG A 148 4.32 -6.79 -2.15
C ARG A 148 5.04 -5.46 -2.03
N ARG A 149 6.14 -5.47 -1.27
CA ARG A 149 7.07 -4.35 -1.20
C ARG A 149 8.00 -4.35 -2.40
N PHE A 150 8.26 -3.16 -2.92
CA PHE A 150 9.28 -2.95 -3.94
C PHE A 150 10.00 -1.62 -3.70
N THR A 151 11.16 -1.48 -4.34
CA THR A 151 12.01 -0.28 -4.26
C THR A 151 12.11 0.37 -5.62
N GLY A 152 12.35 1.69 -5.65
CA GLY A 152 12.46 2.44 -6.90
C GLY A 152 11.38 3.51 -7.00
N PHE A 153 11.24 4.11 -8.18
CA PHE A 153 10.18 5.05 -8.45
C PHE A 153 8.85 4.29 -8.58
N ALA A 154 7.77 4.95 -8.20
CA ALA A 154 6.40 4.45 -8.27
C ALA A 154 5.69 5.09 -9.47
N GLU A 155 6.42 5.22 -10.58
CA GLU A 155 6.08 6.12 -11.69
C GLU A 155 5.72 5.33 -12.95
N GLY A 156 4.91 5.93 -13.81
CA GLY A 156 4.57 5.32 -15.10
C GLY A 156 3.97 3.91 -14.97
N MET A 157 4.69 2.92 -15.50
CA MET A 157 4.23 1.52 -15.57
C MET A 157 4.65 0.66 -14.37
N ASP A 158 5.49 1.16 -13.47
CA ASP A 158 6.01 0.39 -12.33
C ASP A 158 4.91 -0.20 -11.44
N PRO A 159 3.82 0.52 -11.08
CA PRO A 159 2.71 -0.07 -10.33
C PRO A 159 2.11 -1.30 -11.04
N PHE A 160 2.03 -1.27 -12.36
CA PHE A 160 1.46 -2.36 -13.16
C PHE A 160 2.39 -3.57 -13.23
N VAL A 161 3.68 -3.35 -13.39
CA VAL A 161 4.68 -4.43 -13.40
C VAL A 161 4.72 -5.14 -12.04
N GLU A 162 4.79 -4.39 -10.95
CA GLU A 162 4.86 -4.96 -9.60
C GLU A 162 3.56 -5.67 -9.21
N THR A 163 2.40 -5.15 -9.63
CA THR A 163 1.11 -5.83 -9.36
C THR A 163 1.02 -7.16 -10.10
N ASN A 164 1.45 -7.22 -11.37
CA ASN A 164 1.51 -8.49 -12.10
C ASN A 164 2.48 -9.50 -11.44
N GLN A 165 3.59 -9.01 -10.87
CA GLN A 165 4.52 -9.85 -10.13
C GLN A 165 3.90 -10.37 -8.82
N LEU A 166 3.17 -9.51 -8.08
CA LEU A 166 2.41 -9.93 -6.90
C LEU A 166 1.41 -11.04 -7.26
N TRP A 167 0.63 -10.87 -8.34
CA TRP A 167 -0.32 -11.89 -8.79
C TRP A 167 0.34 -13.21 -9.18
N SER A 168 1.48 -13.15 -9.87
CA SER A 168 2.26 -14.34 -10.23
C SER A 168 2.80 -15.06 -8.99
N ASP A 169 3.23 -14.31 -7.98
CA ASP A 169 3.69 -14.86 -6.70
C ASP A 169 2.54 -15.46 -5.88
N MET A 170 1.37 -14.83 -5.90
CA MET A 170 0.15 -15.34 -5.29
C MET A 170 -0.27 -16.68 -5.91
N GLU A 171 -0.34 -16.75 -7.24
CA GLU A 171 -0.69 -17.97 -7.98
C GLU A 171 0.33 -19.10 -7.70
N ARG A 172 1.64 -18.79 -7.71
CA ARG A 172 2.69 -19.76 -7.35
C ARG A 172 2.50 -20.33 -5.94
N ASN A 173 2.00 -19.52 -5.01
CA ASN A 173 1.69 -19.92 -3.63
C ASN A 173 0.26 -20.51 -3.48
N GLY A 174 -0.37 -20.86 -4.60
CA GLY A 174 -1.65 -21.56 -4.69
C GLY A 174 -2.87 -20.66 -4.43
N VAL A 175 -2.72 -19.34 -4.47
CA VAL A 175 -3.81 -18.39 -4.30
C VAL A 175 -4.44 -18.14 -5.67
N ASN A 176 -5.47 -18.93 -6.00
CA ASN A 176 -6.08 -18.91 -7.32
C ASN A 176 -7.30 -17.98 -7.33
N CYS A 177 -7.08 -16.73 -7.72
CA CYS A 177 -8.11 -15.74 -7.89
C CYS A 177 -8.67 -15.80 -9.32
N THR A 178 -9.95 -16.10 -9.49
CA THR A 178 -10.58 -16.26 -10.82
C THR A 178 -10.84 -14.93 -11.55
N LYS A 179 -10.63 -13.78 -10.91
CA LYS A 179 -11.01 -12.44 -11.42
C LYS A 179 -9.92 -11.37 -11.28
N ILE A 180 -8.66 -11.76 -11.32
CA ILE A 180 -7.54 -10.81 -11.19
C ILE A 180 -7.66 -9.65 -12.21
N PHE A 181 -8.14 -9.93 -13.42
CA PHE A 181 -8.23 -8.95 -14.51
C PHE A 181 -9.44 -7.99 -14.46
N ASP A 182 -10.47 -8.28 -13.67
CA ASP A 182 -11.68 -7.44 -13.51
C ASP A 182 -11.72 -6.75 -12.13
N SER A 183 -10.56 -6.64 -11.48
CA SER A 183 -10.41 -6.18 -10.11
C SER A 183 -9.89 -4.73 -10.05
N TYR A 184 -9.24 -4.40 -8.94
CA TYR A 184 -8.60 -3.11 -8.72
C TYR A 184 -7.14 -3.31 -8.35
N MET A 185 -6.32 -2.37 -8.78
CA MET A 185 -4.94 -2.26 -8.36
C MET A 185 -4.82 -1.17 -7.32
N TYR A 186 -4.07 -1.47 -6.27
CA TYR A 186 -3.75 -0.52 -5.22
C TYR A 186 -2.25 -0.37 -5.11
N MET A 187 -1.80 0.86 -4.91
CA MET A 187 -0.42 1.15 -4.52
C MET A 187 -0.46 2.00 -3.26
N ALA A 188 0.35 1.59 -2.31
CA ALA A 188 0.54 2.21 -1.02
C ALA A 188 1.95 2.81 -0.96
N SER A 189 2.03 4.14 -0.81
CA SER A 189 3.30 4.85 -0.63
C SER A 189 3.45 5.27 0.84
N PHE A 190 4.52 4.80 1.48
CA PHE A 190 4.81 5.08 2.90
C PHE A 190 5.76 6.27 3.10
N ASP A 191 6.36 6.75 2.01
CA ASP A 191 7.33 7.83 2.03
C ASP A 191 6.77 9.13 1.49
N SER A 192 7.29 10.24 2.03
CA SER A 192 6.98 11.59 1.57
C SER A 192 7.11 11.71 0.04
N PRO A 193 6.20 12.44 -0.65
CA PRO A 193 6.30 12.66 -2.09
C PRO A 193 7.59 13.39 -2.51
N PHE A 194 8.30 14.04 -1.58
CA PHE A 194 9.58 14.71 -1.84
C PHE A 194 10.81 13.83 -1.61
N LYS A 195 10.64 12.60 -1.10
CA LYS A 195 11.74 11.64 -0.91
C LYS A 195 12.02 10.93 -2.24
N MET A 196 13.20 11.15 -2.81
CA MET A 196 13.57 10.64 -4.15
C MET A 196 14.26 9.26 -4.15
N PHE A 197 14.92 8.83 -3.07
CA PHE A 197 15.66 7.56 -3.02
C PHE A 197 15.21 6.68 -1.85
N HIS A 198 15.39 5.35 -1.99
CA HIS A 198 15.03 4.33 -0.98
C HIS A 198 13.59 4.47 -0.47
N ARG A 199 12.66 4.64 -1.42
CA ARG A 199 11.23 4.69 -1.11
C ARG A 199 10.70 3.30 -0.74
N HIS A 200 9.80 3.26 0.21
CA HIS A 200 8.96 2.13 0.56
C HIS A 200 7.61 2.31 -0.14
N ASN A 201 7.48 1.60 -1.25
CA ASN A 201 6.22 1.46 -1.96
C ASN A 201 5.77 0.01 -1.88
N GLU A 202 4.46 -0.18 -1.86
CA GLU A 202 3.84 -1.49 -1.94
C GLU A 202 2.76 -1.47 -3.01
N VAL A 203 2.62 -2.57 -3.73
CA VAL A 203 1.39 -2.90 -4.46
C VAL A 203 0.58 -3.85 -3.61
N VAL A 204 -0.74 -3.69 -3.66
CA VAL A 204 -1.66 -4.38 -2.77
C VAL A 204 -2.85 -4.93 -3.54
N ASP A 205 -3.27 -6.13 -3.17
CA ASP A 205 -4.51 -6.78 -3.64
C ASP A 205 -5.38 -7.16 -2.43
N ASP A 206 -6.65 -6.74 -2.42
CA ASP A 206 -7.61 -6.93 -1.33
C ASP A 206 -8.47 -8.21 -1.47
N GLN A 207 -8.25 -9.00 -2.53
CA GLN A 207 -8.85 -10.32 -2.81
C GLN A 207 -10.36 -10.44 -2.55
N THR A 208 -11.12 -9.35 -2.67
CA THR A 208 -12.57 -9.39 -2.44
C THR A 208 -13.32 -10.35 -3.38
N ASP A 209 -12.66 -10.79 -4.45
CA ASP A 209 -13.18 -11.68 -5.49
C ASP A 209 -12.51 -13.07 -5.57
N CYS A 210 -11.68 -13.44 -4.59
CA CYS A 210 -11.07 -14.77 -4.53
C CYS A 210 -11.92 -15.71 -3.66
N PRO A 211 -12.17 -16.97 -4.08
CA PRO A 211 -12.90 -17.91 -3.24
C PRO A 211 -12.17 -18.13 -1.92
N SER A 212 -12.90 -18.18 -0.80
CA SER A 212 -12.32 -18.51 0.50
C SER A 212 -11.64 -19.88 0.42
N ARG A 213 -10.43 -19.98 0.98
CA ARG A 213 -9.86 -21.29 1.31
C ARG A 213 -10.64 -21.80 2.52
N ASP A 214 -11.63 -22.64 2.26
CA ASP A 214 -12.31 -23.47 3.27
C ASP A 214 -11.40 -24.62 3.71
#